data_AF-A0A9D0REC1-F1
#
_entry.id   AF-A0A9D0REC1-F1
#
_cell.length_a   1.000
_cell.length_b   1.000
_cell.length_c   1.000
_cell.angle_alpha   90.00
_cell.angle_beta   90.00
_cell.angle_gamma   90.00
#
_symmetry.space_group_name_H-M   'P 1'
#
loop_
_entity.id
_entity.type
_entity.pdbx_description
1 polymer ?
#
loop_
_entity_poly.entity_id
_entity_poly.type
_entity_poly.pdbx_seq_one_letter_code
_entity_poly.pdbx_strand_id
1 'polypeptide(L)'
;MKFFLTFLGIALANALTINSVSAADADGQFAIKGVGNATCRQYLAETSKSSPNSFLFAGWLNGYLTAQNQHLKNTFDVTSWETINTLANFLGAYCQNNLDRSFYLAAATMLNALYDQHVPALSKVLTVGKGRQQVRVYEEVLRRAQNKLAELGYLKGKADGRFGPGTRAAILAYQKKLKLEETGVPDQATLFKLLRQGAK
;
A
#
# COMPACT_ATOMS: atom_id res chain seq x y z
N MET A 1 26.81 -22.69 71.14
CA MET A 1 27.14 -23.34 69.85
C MET A 1 26.22 -22.73 68.79
N LYS A 2 26.77 -21.96 67.85
CA LYS A 2 26.03 -21.20 66.82
C LYS A 2 25.53 -22.13 65.72
N PHE A 3 24.26 -22.07 65.35
CA PHE A 3 23.76 -22.56 64.07
C PHE A 3 23.06 -21.39 63.36
N PHE A 4 23.75 -20.80 62.38
CA PHE A 4 23.16 -19.93 61.37
C PHE A 4 22.68 -20.83 60.23
N LEU A 5 21.37 -20.97 60.03
CA LEU A 5 20.81 -21.48 58.78
C LEU A 5 20.58 -20.29 57.84
N THR A 6 21.46 -20.15 56.85
CA THR A 6 21.26 -19.24 55.72
C THR A 6 20.34 -19.92 54.71
N PHE A 7 19.10 -19.43 54.56
CA PHE A 7 18.22 -19.81 53.47
C PHE A 7 18.73 -19.15 52.17
N LEU A 8 19.37 -19.92 51.30
CA LEU A 8 19.71 -19.50 49.95
C LEU A 8 18.45 -19.62 49.08
N GLY A 9 17.70 -18.52 48.92
CA GLY A 9 16.59 -18.45 47.98
C GLY A 9 17.12 -18.46 46.55
N ILE A 10 17.02 -19.59 45.86
CA ILE A 10 17.32 -19.69 44.43
C ILE A 10 16.14 -19.06 43.67
N ALA A 11 16.27 -17.79 43.30
CA ALA A 11 15.40 -17.19 42.31
C ALA A 11 15.78 -17.75 40.93
N LEU A 12 15.03 -18.76 40.45
CA LEU A 12 15.07 -19.15 39.04
C LEU A 12 14.53 -17.99 38.20
N ALA A 13 15.43 -17.13 37.74
CA ALA A 13 15.14 -16.21 36.65
C ALA A 13 14.92 -17.04 35.38
N ASN A 14 13.66 -17.39 35.09
CA ASN A 14 13.27 -17.88 33.78
C ASN A 14 13.55 -16.76 32.77
N ALA A 15 14.74 -16.80 32.17
CA ALA A 15 15.08 -16.00 31.02
C ALA A 15 14.16 -16.44 29.87
N LEU A 16 13.03 -15.74 29.71
CA LEU A 16 12.22 -15.81 28.49
C LEU A 16 13.13 -15.34 27.35
N THR A 17 13.78 -16.29 26.68
CA THR A 17 14.44 -16.03 25.40
C THR A 17 13.34 -15.59 24.46
N ILE A 18 13.33 -14.29 24.14
CA ILE A 18 12.42 -13.72 23.15
C ILE A 18 12.89 -14.27 21.80
N ASN A 19 12.40 -15.45 21.43
CA ASN A 19 12.60 -15.97 20.09
C ASN A 19 11.88 -15.01 19.16
N SER A 20 12.66 -14.22 18.44
CA SER A 20 12.13 -13.37 17.38
C SER A 20 11.51 -14.31 16.35
N VAL A 21 10.17 -14.34 16.28
CA VAL A 21 9.47 -15.14 15.28
C VAL A 21 9.83 -14.56 13.91
N SER A 22 10.60 -15.31 13.12
CA SER A 22 10.87 -15.00 11.71
C SER A 22 9.84 -15.71 10.83
N ALA A 23 9.31 -15.01 9.83
CA ALA A 23 8.36 -15.59 8.87
C ALA A 23 9.05 -16.37 7.74
N ALA A 24 10.37 -16.21 7.59
CA ALA A 24 11.21 -16.93 6.64
C ALA A 24 11.97 -18.07 7.33
N ASP A 25 12.68 -18.92 6.57
CA ASP A 25 13.57 -19.92 7.17
C ASP A 25 14.76 -19.29 7.92
N ALA A 26 15.62 -20.12 8.49
CA ALA A 26 16.76 -19.68 9.31
C ALA A 26 17.74 -18.76 8.56
N ASP A 27 17.78 -18.85 7.22
CA ASP A 27 18.63 -18.05 6.35
C ASP A 27 17.88 -16.85 5.74
N GLY A 28 16.62 -16.64 6.12
CA GLY A 28 15.76 -15.61 5.56
C GLY A 28 15.18 -15.95 4.18
N GLN A 29 15.28 -17.21 3.74
CA GLN A 29 14.74 -17.66 2.47
C GLN A 29 13.27 -18.04 2.61
N PHE A 30 12.54 -17.92 1.50
CA PHE A 30 11.14 -18.28 1.42
C PHE A 30 10.78 -18.73 0.00
N ALA A 31 9.79 -19.61 -0.12
CA ALA A 31 9.34 -20.11 -1.40
C ALA A 31 8.27 -19.19 -1.99
N ILE A 32 8.55 -18.62 -3.17
CA ILE A 32 7.54 -17.92 -3.97
C ILE A 32 6.65 -18.96 -4.64
N LYS A 33 5.33 -18.81 -4.49
CA LYS A 33 4.33 -19.72 -5.07
C LYS A 33 3.67 -19.11 -6.31
N GLY A 34 3.29 -19.96 -7.27
CA GLY A 34 2.51 -19.57 -8.44
C GLY A 34 3.23 -18.58 -9.37
N VAL A 35 2.46 -17.68 -9.97
CA VAL A 35 2.93 -16.72 -10.99
C VAL A 35 3.92 -15.69 -10.48
N GLY A 36 4.19 -15.62 -9.16
CA GLY A 36 5.27 -14.81 -8.62
C GLY A 36 6.66 -15.18 -9.17
N ASN A 37 6.88 -16.44 -9.55
CA ASN A 37 8.12 -16.90 -10.20
C ASN A 37 8.14 -16.64 -11.71
N ALA A 38 7.02 -16.26 -12.33
CA ALA A 38 7.02 -15.92 -13.75
C ALA A 38 7.86 -14.67 -14.00
N THR A 39 8.46 -14.57 -15.18
CA THR A 39 9.24 -13.40 -15.60
C THR A 39 8.34 -12.23 -15.95
N CYS A 40 8.87 -11.02 -15.87
CA CYS A 40 8.22 -9.82 -16.39
C CYS A 40 7.84 -9.95 -17.87
N ARG A 41 8.66 -10.66 -18.68
CA ARG A 41 8.31 -11.00 -20.06
C ARG A 41 7.01 -11.80 -20.17
N GLN A 42 6.85 -12.83 -19.33
CA GLN A 42 5.63 -13.64 -19.28
C GLN A 42 4.43 -12.80 -18.80
N TYR A 43 4.60 -12.00 -17.76
CA TYR A 43 3.56 -11.08 -17.28
C TYR A 43 3.07 -10.15 -18.40
N LEU A 44 3.96 -9.48 -19.12
CA LEU A 44 3.61 -8.59 -20.23
C LEU A 44 2.91 -9.33 -21.38
N ALA A 45 3.36 -10.54 -21.71
CA ALA A 45 2.77 -11.36 -22.75
C ALA A 45 1.33 -11.81 -22.40
N GLU A 46 1.06 -12.17 -21.15
CA GLU A 46 -0.27 -12.63 -20.72
C GLU A 46 -1.26 -11.47 -20.57
N THR A 47 -0.81 -10.34 -20.02
CA THR A 47 -1.66 -9.16 -19.80
C THR A 47 -2.02 -8.40 -21.09
N SER A 48 -1.16 -8.43 -22.11
CA SER A 48 -1.42 -7.75 -23.39
C SER A 48 -2.48 -8.44 -24.26
N LYS A 49 -2.75 -9.73 -24.04
CA LYS A 49 -3.60 -10.56 -24.91
C LYS A 49 -5.03 -10.76 -24.41
N SER A 50 -5.44 -10.08 -23.34
CA SER A 50 -6.69 -10.41 -22.60
C SER A 50 -6.76 -11.91 -22.23
N SER A 51 -5.60 -12.50 -21.88
CA SER A 51 -5.49 -13.91 -21.52
C SER A 51 -6.22 -14.20 -20.20
N PRO A 52 -6.90 -15.35 -20.04
CA PRO A 52 -7.41 -15.80 -18.74
C PRO A 52 -6.33 -15.83 -17.65
N ASN A 53 -5.06 -16.03 -18.02
CA ASN A 53 -3.95 -16.04 -17.08
C ASN A 53 -3.67 -14.66 -16.46
N SER A 54 -4.17 -13.56 -17.05
CA SER A 54 -4.06 -12.22 -16.45
C SER A 54 -4.69 -12.17 -15.04
N PHE A 55 -5.76 -12.93 -14.81
CA PHE A 55 -6.38 -13.05 -13.49
C PHE A 55 -5.51 -13.78 -12.46
N LEU A 56 -4.61 -14.67 -12.90
CA LEU A 56 -3.66 -15.32 -12.00
C LEU A 56 -2.67 -14.30 -11.42
N PHE A 57 -2.18 -13.38 -12.25
CA PHE A 57 -1.29 -12.30 -11.80
C PHE A 57 -2.01 -11.32 -10.87
N ALA A 58 -3.23 -10.90 -11.23
CA ALA A 58 -4.05 -10.03 -10.38
C ALA A 58 -4.38 -10.70 -9.03
N GLY A 59 -4.78 -11.98 -9.05
CA GLY A 59 -5.10 -12.75 -7.85
C GLY A 59 -3.87 -12.97 -6.96
N TRP A 60 -2.73 -13.34 -7.55
CA TRP A 60 -1.48 -13.47 -6.82
C TRP A 60 -1.06 -12.15 -6.17
N LEU A 61 -1.18 -11.03 -6.90
CA LEU A 61 -0.84 -9.72 -6.36
C LEU A 61 -1.74 -9.33 -5.19
N ASN A 62 -3.05 -9.54 -5.28
CA ASN A 62 -3.97 -9.31 -4.16
C ASN A 62 -3.61 -10.15 -2.93
N GLY A 63 -3.31 -11.43 -3.13
CA GLY A 63 -2.88 -12.31 -2.04
C GLY A 63 -1.55 -11.87 -1.42
N TYR A 64 -0.59 -11.49 -2.25
CA TYR A 64 0.69 -10.95 -1.80
C TYR A 64 0.50 -9.68 -0.97
N LEU A 65 -0.26 -8.69 -1.45
CA LEU A 65 -0.53 -7.45 -0.72
C LEU A 65 -1.29 -7.70 0.59
N THR A 66 -2.23 -8.64 0.60
CA THR A 66 -2.93 -9.06 1.83
C THR A 66 -1.95 -9.62 2.86
N ALA A 67 -1.02 -10.48 2.44
CA ALA A 67 0.03 -10.98 3.33
C ALA A 67 0.93 -9.84 3.84
N GLN A 68 1.26 -8.86 2.99
CA GLN A 68 2.06 -7.70 3.42
C GLN A 68 1.32 -6.85 4.46
N ASN A 69 0.01 -6.63 4.30
CA ASN A 69 -0.79 -5.95 5.33
C ASN A 69 -0.74 -6.66 6.69
N GLN A 70 -0.70 -7.98 6.70
CA GLN A 70 -0.64 -8.77 7.95
C GLN A 70 0.75 -8.77 8.60
N HIS A 71 1.82 -8.81 7.80
CA HIS A 71 3.18 -9.08 8.30
C HIS A 71 4.06 -7.84 8.43
N LEU A 72 3.75 -6.76 7.71
CA LEU A 72 4.48 -5.51 7.87
C LEU A 72 4.09 -4.82 9.18
N LYS A 73 5.09 -4.25 9.85
CA LYS A 73 4.86 -3.49 11.09
C LYS A 73 4.03 -2.25 10.77
N ASN A 74 3.20 -1.84 11.74
CA ASN A 74 2.43 -0.60 11.67
C ASN A 74 1.67 -0.45 10.34
N THR A 75 1.05 -1.53 9.85
CA THR A 75 0.43 -1.54 8.53
C THR A 75 -1.00 -2.06 8.63
N PHE A 76 -1.94 -1.30 8.08
CA PHE A 76 -3.32 -1.72 7.85
C PHE A 76 -3.58 -1.95 6.36
N ASP A 77 -3.11 -1.04 5.51
CA ASP A 77 -3.28 -1.14 4.05
C ASP A 77 -2.12 -0.49 3.27
N VAL A 78 -1.35 -1.31 2.55
CA VAL A 78 -0.22 -0.87 1.71
C VAL A 78 -0.64 -0.23 0.40
N THR A 79 -1.84 -0.53 -0.11
CA THR A 79 -2.39 0.00 -1.37
C THR A 79 -3.71 0.69 -1.09
N SER A 80 -3.62 1.73 -0.26
CA SER A 80 -4.74 2.36 0.42
C SER A 80 -5.80 3.04 -0.45
N TRP A 81 -5.53 3.23 -1.75
CA TRP A 81 -6.52 3.74 -2.69
C TRP A 81 -6.35 3.19 -4.10
N GLU A 82 -5.21 2.58 -4.43
CA GLU A 82 -4.92 2.05 -5.76
C GLU A 82 -5.84 0.88 -6.11
N THR A 83 -6.41 0.92 -7.32
CA THR A 83 -7.07 -0.26 -7.89
C THR A 83 -6.05 -1.26 -8.41
N ILE A 84 -6.48 -2.51 -8.60
CA ILE A 84 -5.65 -3.55 -9.22
C ILE A 84 -5.15 -3.13 -10.62
N ASN A 85 -5.95 -2.38 -11.38
CA ASN A 85 -5.53 -1.83 -12.68
C ASN A 85 -4.44 -0.77 -12.54
N THR A 86 -4.56 0.11 -11.55
CA THR A 86 -3.51 1.10 -11.22
C THR A 86 -2.19 0.40 -10.89
N LEU A 87 -2.23 -0.65 -10.06
CA LEU A 87 -1.07 -1.44 -9.69
C LEU A 87 -0.49 -2.22 -10.88
N ALA A 88 -1.35 -2.80 -11.72
CA ALA A 88 -0.94 -3.49 -12.95
C ALA A 88 -0.20 -2.56 -13.91
N ASN A 89 -0.60 -1.29 -14.01
CA ASN A 89 0.10 -0.28 -14.81
C ASN A 89 1.50 0.03 -14.26
N PHE A 90 1.64 0.17 -12.94
CA PHE A 90 2.95 0.33 -12.30
C PHE A 90 3.87 -0.87 -12.62
N LEU A 91 3.35 -2.08 -12.45
CA LEU A 91 4.10 -3.31 -12.74
C LEU A 91 4.45 -3.43 -14.21
N GLY A 92 3.54 -3.04 -15.11
CA GLY A 92 3.78 -2.99 -16.55
C GLY A 92 4.95 -2.08 -16.90
N ALA A 93 4.97 -0.85 -16.36
CA ALA A 93 6.05 0.11 -16.58
C ALA A 93 7.40 -0.39 -16.06
N TYR A 94 7.43 -1.00 -14.88
CA TYR A 94 8.64 -1.63 -14.34
C TYR A 94 9.10 -2.79 -15.23
N CYS A 95 8.19 -3.70 -15.57
CA CYS A 95 8.50 -4.91 -16.31
C CYS A 95 8.97 -4.66 -17.74
N GLN A 96 8.51 -3.59 -18.40
CA GLN A 96 8.97 -3.20 -19.75
C GLN A 96 10.49 -3.02 -19.82
N ASN A 97 11.13 -2.62 -18.71
CA ASN A 97 12.57 -2.40 -18.62
C ASN A 97 13.31 -3.52 -17.87
N ASN A 98 12.61 -4.56 -17.41
CA ASN A 98 13.15 -5.57 -16.50
C ASN A 98 12.67 -6.98 -16.88
N LEU A 99 12.73 -7.33 -18.17
CA LEU A 99 12.06 -8.49 -18.75
C LEU A 99 12.37 -9.83 -18.08
N ASP A 100 13.59 -10.01 -17.57
CA ASP A 100 14.03 -11.28 -16.99
C ASP A 100 13.88 -11.32 -15.46
N ARG A 101 13.42 -10.23 -14.82
CA ARG A 101 13.10 -10.23 -13.39
C ARG A 101 11.81 -10.99 -13.13
N SER A 102 11.72 -11.62 -11.95
CA SER A 102 10.48 -12.28 -11.52
C SER A 102 9.38 -11.26 -11.22
N PHE A 103 8.13 -11.68 -11.39
CA PHE A 103 6.96 -10.88 -11.05
C PHE A 103 6.90 -10.58 -9.55
N TYR A 104 7.36 -11.49 -8.70
CA TYR A 104 7.55 -11.24 -7.28
C TYR A 104 8.46 -10.03 -7.03
N LEU A 105 9.61 -9.96 -7.70
CA LEU A 105 10.53 -8.85 -7.51
C LEU A 105 9.93 -7.53 -8.02
N ALA A 106 9.19 -7.57 -9.13
CA ALA A 106 8.44 -6.41 -9.61
C ALA A 106 7.41 -5.93 -8.57
N ALA A 107 6.65 -6.85 -7.98
CA ALA A 107 5.67 -6.56 -6.93
C ALA A 107 6.33 -6.04 -5.63
N ALA A 108 7.45 -6.60 -5.22
CA ALA A 108 8.21 -6.14 -4.06
C ALA A 108 8.81 -4.73 -4.27
N THR A 109 9.35 -4.46 -5.46
CA THR A 109 9.83 -3.12 -5.84
C THR A 109 8.69 -2.11 -5.84
N MET A 110 7.54 -2.47 -6.43
CA MET A 110 6.34 -1.63 -6.38
C MET A 110 5.92 -1.36 -4.93
N LEU A 111 5.85 -2.40 -4.09
CA LEU A 111 5.46 -2.25 -2.69
C LEU A 111 6.39 -1.29 -1.93
N ASN A 112 7.71 -1.40 -2.12
CA ASN A 112 8.68 -0.50 -1.51
C ASN A 112 8.43 0.96 -1.91
N ALA A 113 8.11 1.22 -3.19
CA ALA A 113 7.78 2.57 -3.68
C ALA A 113 6.44 3.09 -3.14
N LEU A 114 5.51 2.19 -2.77
CA LEU A 114 4.21 2.57 -2.25
C LEU A 114 4.19 2.72 -0.73
N TYR A 115 5.13 2.08 -0.02
CA TYR A 115 5.10 1.88 1.42
C TYR A 115 5.06 3.19 2.21
N ASP A 116 5.79 4.24 1.85
CA ASP A 116 5.77 5.52 2.61
C ASP A 116 4.38 6.15 2.75
N GLN A 117 3.44 5.73 1.91
CA GLN A 117 2.06 6.17 1.89
C GLN A 117 1.07 5.03 2.20
N HIS A 118 1.49 4.01 2.94
CA HIS A 118 0.57 3.04 3.50
C HIS A 118 -0.34 3.69 4.56
N VAL A 119 -1.48 3.05 4.85
CA VAL A 119 -2.33 3.39 6.00
C VAL A 119 -1.86 2.53 7.17
N PRO A 120 -1.41 3.12 8.29
CA PRO A 120 -0.76 2.37 9.35
C PRO A 120 -1.71 1.68 10.34
N ALA A 121 -2.93 2.18 10.46
CA ALA A 121 -3.96 1.67 11.36
C ALA A 121 -5.34 1.80 10.71
N LEU A 122 -6.31 1.04 11.20
CA LEU A 122 -7.68 1.08 10.71
C LEU A 122 -8.18 2.53 10.62
N SER A 123 -8.55 2.94 9.41
CA SER A 123 -9.11 4.26 9.12
C SER A 123 -10.56 4.11 8.68
N LYS A 124 -11.41 5.07 9.07
CA LYS A 124 -12.78 5.13 8.57
C LYS A 124 -12.79 5.20 7.04
N VAL A 125 -13.66 4.42 6.40
CA VAL A 125 -13.92 4.52 4.97
C VAL A 125 -15.02 5.55 4.72
N LEU A 126 -14.72 6.51 3.86
CA LEU A 126 -15.63 7.55 3.41
C LEU A 126 -16.13 7.19 2.01
N THR A 127 -17.43 7.34 1.80
CA THR A 127 -18.05 7.28 0.48
C THR A 127 -18.33 8.71 0.03
N VAL A 128 -17.68 9.15 -1.04
CA VAL A 128 -17.78 10.53 -1.55
C VAL A 128 -18.24 10.52 -3.01
N GLY A 129 -18.94 11.58 -3.43
CA GLY A 129 -19.59 11.64 -4.74
C GLY A 129 -20.94 10.91 -4.79
N LYS A 130 -21.50 10.81 -6.00
CA LYS A 130 -22.80 10.18 -6.28
C LYS A 130 -22.77 9.47 -7.63
N GLY A 131 -23.60 8.43 -7.77
CA GLY A 131 -23.75 7.69 -9.03
C GLY A 131 -22.41 7.14 -9.53
N ARG A 132 -22.11 7.36 -10.81
CA ARG A 132 -20.89 6.86 -11.48
C ARG A 132 -19.59 7.49 -10.96
N GLN A 133 -19.66 8.64 -10.27
CA GLN A 133 -18.51 9.33 -9.69
C GLN A 133 -18.39 9.09 -8.18
N GLN A 134 -19.00 8.02 -7.66
CA GLN A 134 -18.84 7.62 -6.27
C GLN A 134 -17.50 6.91 -6.06
N VAL A 135 -16.73 7.34 -5.06
CA VAL A 135 -15.47 6.68 -4.66
C VAL A 135 -15.46 6.37 -3.17
N ARG A 136 -14.84 5.25 -2.81
CA ARG A 136 -14.56 4.87 -1.42
C ARG A 136 -13.10 5.18 -1.13
N VAL A 137 -12.84 5.92 -0.06
CA VAL A 137 -11.50 6.37 0.31
C VAL A 137 -11.36 6.38 1.82
N TYR A 138 -10.19 5.99 2.35
CA TYR A 138 -9.95 6.15 3.78
C TYR A 138 -9.88 7.63 4.16
N GLU A 139 -10.41 7.98 5.33
CA GLU A 139 -10.22 9.28 5.97
C GLU A 139 -8.74 9.69 6.00
N GLU A 140 -7.85 8.72 6.27
CA GLU A 140 -6.40 8.94 6.23
C GLU A 140 -5.86 9.33 4.85
N VAL A 141 -6.34 8.67 3.80
CA VAL A 141 -5.97 9.02 2.42
C VAL A 141 -6.50 10.41 2.07
N LEU A 142 -7.72 10.74 2.49
CA LEU A 142 -8.31 12.05 2.24
C LEU A 142 -7.55 13.16 2.96
N ARG A 143 -7.12 12.93 4.21
CA ARG A 143 -6.28 13.86 4.97
C ARG A 143 -4.96 14.12 4.27
N ARG A 144 -4.30 13.07 3.74
CA ARG A 144 -3.07 13.22 2.94
C ARG A 144 -3.32 14.01 1.65
N ALA A 145 -4.42 13.73 0.95
CA ALA A 145 -4.81 14.50 -0.22
C ALA A 145 -5.05 15.99 0.11
N GLN A 146 -5.75 16.29 1.20
CA GLN A 146 -5.96 17.67 1.67
C GLN A 146 -4.65 18.38 2.00
N ASN A 147 -3.72 17.72 2.72
CA ASN A 147 -2.39 18.28 2.99
C ASN A 147 -1.68 18.62 1.69
N LYS A 148 -1.67 17.70 0.72
CA LYS A 148 -1.01 17.94 -0.57
C LYS A 148 -1.65 19.06 -1.38
N LEU A 149 -2.98 19.14 -1.37
CA LEU A 149 -3.72 20.24 -2.00
C LEU A 149 -3.41 21.58 -1.32
N ALA A 150 -3.23 21.60 0.01
CA ALA A 150 -2.85 22.81 0.73
C ALA A 150 -1.41 23.25 0.40
N GLU A 151 -0.45 22.31 0.36
CA GLU A 151 0.94 22.57 -0.07
C GLU A 151 0.99 23.19 -1.48
N LEU A 152 0.12 22.71 -2.38
CA LEU A 152 0.02 23.20 -3.76
C LEU A 152 -0.84 24.48 -3.90
N GLY A 153 -1.40 25.00 -2.81
CA GLY A 153 -2.19 26.24 -2.80
C GLY A 153 -3.65 26.10 -3.23
N TYR A 154 -4.18 24.88 -3.37
CA TYR A 154 -5.57 24.62 -3.75
C TYR A 154 -6.54 24.62 -2.57
N LEU A 155 -6.08 24.28 -1.36
CA LEU A 155 -6.91 24.18 -0.17
C LEU A 155 -6.43 25.16 0.91
N LYS A 156 -7.37 25.89 1.51
CA LYS A 156 -7.14 26.72 2.70
C LYS A 156 -7.63 25.98 3.94
N GLY A 157 -6.85 26.03 5.01
CA GLY A 157 -7.20 25.40 6.29
C GLY A 157 -6.43 24.10 6.56
N LYS A 158 -6.78 23.45 7.68
CA LYS A 158 -6.13 22.21 8.12
C LYS A 158 -6.74 21.00 7.41
N ALA A 159 -5.92 20.02 7.08
CA ALA A 159 -6.41 18.71 6.64
C ALA A 159 -7.07 17.98 7.82
N ASP A 160 -8.38 17.81 7.73
CA ASP A 160 -9.24 17.26 8.78
C ASP A 160 -9.81 15.88 8.43
N GLY A 161 -9.47 15.34 7.25
CA GLY A 161 -9.97 14.07 6.74
C GLY A 161 -11.45 14.11 6.33
N ARG A 162 -12.09 15.29 6.28
CA ARG A 162 -13.52 15.42 5.95
C ARG A 162 -13.74 15.88 4.51
N PHE A 163 -14.69 15.21 3.85
CA PHE A 163 -15.09 15.60 2.50
C PHE A 163 -16.19 16.67 2.54
N GLY A 164 -15.78 17.94 2.60
CA GLY A 164 -16.68 19.09 2.57
C GLY A 164 -16.60 19.91 1.27
N PRO A 165 -17.39 21.00 1.15
CA PRO A 165 -17.40 21.86 -0.03
C PRO A 165 -16.02 22.43 -0.40
N GLY A 166 -15.21 22.79 0.61
CA GLY A 166 -13.84 23.29 0.40
C GLY A 166 -12.92 22.22 -0.23
N THR A 167 -12.96 20.99 0.29
CA THR A 167 -12.22 19.85 -0.28
C THR A 167 -12.63 19.58 -1.72
N ARG A 168 -13.94 19.58 -2.01
CA ARG A 168 -14.46 19.40 -3.38
C ARG A 168 -13.98 20.50 -4.33
N ALA A 169 -14.04 21.76 -3.89
CA ALA A 169 -13.59 22.90 -4.71
C ALA A 169 -12.08 22.83 -5.00
N ALA A 170 -11.26 22.45 -4.02
CA ALA A 170 -9.83 22.26 -4.19
C ALA A 170 -9.52 21.14 -5.19
N ILE A 171 -10.22 20.01 -5.08
CA ILE A 171 -10.07 18.88 -6.02
C ILE A 171 -10.44 19.30 -7.45
N LEU A 172 -11.57 19.99 -7.64
CA LEU A 172 -11.97 20.49 -8.96
C LEU A 172 -10.92 21.42 -9.58
N ALA A 173 -10.42 22.37 -8.78
CA ALA A 173 -9.39 23.29 -9.24
C ALA A 173 -8.09 22.57 -9.64
N TYR A 174 -7.70 21.53 -8.89
CA TYR A 174 -6.54 20.70 -9.19
C TYR A 174 -6.75 19.86 -10.46
N GLN A 175 -7.90 19.20 -10.58
CA GLN A 175 -8.29 18.42 -11.78
C GLN A 175 -8.26 19.30 -13.02
N LYS A 176 -8.88 20.48 -12.96
CA LYS A 176 -8.88 21.47 -14.04
C LYS A 176 -7.46 21.90 -14.44
N LYS A 177 -6.59 22.17 -13.45
CA LYS A 177 -5.18 22.53 -13.74
C LYS A 177 -4.45 21.41 -14.49
N LEU A 178 -4.67 20.17 -14.09
CA LEU A 178 -4.02 19.00 -14.69
C LEU A 178 -4.74 18.47 -15.93
N LYS A 179 -5.82 19.13 -16.38
CA LYS A 179 -6.65 18.70 -17.51
C LYS A 179 -7.20 17.28 -17.32
N LEU A 180 -7.53 16.92 -16.08
CA LEU A 180 -8.25 15.70 -15.74
C LEU A 180 -9.76 15.91 -15.89
N GLU A 181 -10.54 14.83 -15.86
CA GLU A 181 -11.99 14.93 -15.72
C GLU A 181 -12.33 15.62 -14.40
N GLU A 182 -13.15 16.66 -14.46
CA GLU A 182 -13.54 17.49 -13.29
C GLU A 182 -14.63 16.80 -12.46
N THR A 183 -14.35 15.60 -11.94
CA THR A 183 -15.28 14.79 -11.14
C THR A 183 -15.58 15.41 -9.77
N GLY A 184 -14.65 16.24 -9.27
CA GLY A 184 -14.72 16.84 -7.95
C GLY A 184 -14.61 15.86 -6.78
N VAL A 185 -14.18 14.62 -7.04
CA VAL A 185 -13.91 13.59 -6.04
C VAL A 185 -12.45 13.13 -6.14
N PRO A 186 -11.85 12.56 -5.08
CA PRO A 186 -10.50 12.02 -5.12
C PRO A 186 -10.48 10.68 -5.87
N ASP A 187 -10.74 10.70 -7.17
CA ASP A 187 -10.67 9.52 -8.04
C ASP A 187 -9.23 9.03 -8.26
N GLN A 188 -9.09 7.88 -8.95
CA GLN A 188 -7.80 7.24 -9.21
C GLN A 188 -6.80 8.18 -9.90
N ALA A 189 -7.23 8.89 -10.94
CA ALA A 189 -6.36 9.78 -11.70
C ALA A 189 -5.90 10.96 -10.83
N THR A 190 -6.82 11.52 -10.04
CA THR A 190 -6.55 12.62 -9.11
C THR A 190 -5.56 12.19 -8.03
N LEU A 191 -5.84 11.09 -7.32
CA LEU A 191 -4.97 10.59 -6.25
C LEU A 191 -3.61 10.15 -6.76
N PHE A 192 -3.54 9.52 -7.94
CA PHE A 192 -2.26 9.18 -8.57
C PHE A 192 -1.41 10.41 -8.82
N LYS A 193 -1.98 11.43 -9.48
CA LYS A 193 -1.26 12.67 -9.74
C LYS A 193 -0.92 13.41 -8.46
N LEU A 194 -1.75 13.35 -7.44
CA LEU A 194 -1.53 14.10 -6.20
C LEU A 194 -0.51 13.42 -5.29
N LEU A 195 -0.61 12.11 -5.09
CA LEU A 195 0.10 11.38 -4.04
C LEU A 195 1.30 10.59 -4.57
N ARG A 196 1.33 10.19 -5.85
CA ARG A 196 2.44 9.38 -6.42
C ARG A 196 3.43 10.17 -7.26
N GLN A 197 3.21 11.48 -7.45
CA GLN A 197 4.23 12.35 -8.03
C GLN A 197 5.37 12.56 -7.03
N GLY A 198 6.56 12.06 -7.36
CA GLY A 198 7.77 12.17 -6.53
C GLY A 198 8.19 10.87 -5.84
N ALA A 199 7.38 9.81 -5.91
CA ALA A 199 7.86 8.46 -5.64
C ALA A 199 8.84 8.08 -6.78
N LYS A 200 10.13 8.12 -6.50
CA LYS A 200 11.19 7.68 -7.42
C LYS A 200 11.40 6.19 -7.30
#